data_AF-A0A0B7MZN7-F1
#
_entry.id   AF-A0A0B7MZN7-F1
#
_cell.length_a   1.000
_cell.length_b   1.000
_cell.length_c   1.000
_cell.angle_alpha   90.00
_cell.angle_beta   90.00
_cell.angle_gamma   90.00
#
_symmetry.space_group_name_H-M   'P 1'
#
loop_
_entity.id
_entity.type
_entity.pdbx_description
1 polymer ?
#
loop_
_entity_poly.entity_id
_entity_poly.type
_entity_poly.pdbx_seq_one_letter_code
_entity_poly.pdbx_strand_id
1 'polypeptide(L)'
;MMTCNIDTADGLVNGAICTLKQTIIGHSDLGHSKPIKLWVQFENSLSAANLRQSQASLRARFEVPDNWTMIEPFSKVVKSNIHTRLKVLRKQFPIIPAEAITIHKSQGSTFESVAVFCGINAKYLSRQL
;
A
#
# COMPACT_ATOMS: atom_id res chain seq x y z
N MET A 1 -2.31 2.81 2.01
CA MET A 1 -1.57 3.92 1.36
C MET A 1 -0.23 3.44 0.81
N MET A 2 0.09 3.85 -0.41
CA MET A 2 1.40 3.62 -1.05
C MET A 2 2.52 4.37 -0.31
N THR A 3 3.68 3.74 -0.16
CA THR A 3 4.81 4.26 0.63
C THR A 3 5.98 4.79 -0.21
N CYS A 4 5.90 4.65 -1.53
CA CYS A 4 6.93 5.07 -2.45
C CYS A 4 6.38 5.25 -3.86
N ASN A 5 7.08 6.08 -4.64
CA ASN A 5 6.84 6.18 -6.07
C ASN A 5 7.32 4.91 -6.75
N ILE A 6 6.42 4.24 -7.48
CA ILE A 6 6.71 3.10 -8.33
C ILE A 6 6.64 3.54 -9.79
N ASP A 7 5.52 4.15 -10.17
CA ASP A 7 5.31 4.74 -11.48
C ASP A 7 4.52 6.04 -11.30
N THR A 8 5.20 7.16 -11.43
CA THR A 8 4.58 8.48 -11.25
C THR A 8 3.66 8.85 -12.41
N ALA A 9 3.94 8.34 -13.62
CA ALA A 9 3.11 8.61 -14.80
C ALA A 9 1.78 7.85 -14.73
N ASP A 10 1.79 6.65 -14.15
CA ASP A 10 0.59 5.86 -13.90
C ASP A 10 -0.07 6.16 -12.53
N GLY A 11 0.34 7.22 -11.83
CA GLY A 11 -0.27 7.62 -10.55
C GLY A 11 -0.04 6.64 -9.38
N LEU A 12 0.94 5.72 -9.50
CA LEU A 12 1.45 4.85 -8.44
C LEU A 12 2.51 5.60 -7.62
N VAL A 13 2.05 6.66 -6.96
CA VAL A 13 2.89 7.61 -6.21
C VAL A 13 2.86 7.34 -4.70
N ASN A 14 3.87 7.82 -3.99
CA ASN A 14 3.87 7.87 -2.53
C ASN A 14 2.65 8.67 -2.05
N GLY A 15 1.91 8.15 -1.08
CA GLY A 15 0.69 8.76 -0.57
C GLY A 15 -0.58 8.34 -1.29
N ALA A 16 -0.51 7.64 -2.43
CA ALA A 16 -1.71 7.16 -3.11
C ALA A 16 -2.52 6.22 -2.19
N ILE A 17 -3.79 6.53 -1.99
CA ILE A 17 -4.69 5.77 -1.12
C ILE A 17 -5.38 4.68 -1.92
N CYS A 18 -5.52 3.52 -1.28
CA CYS A 18 -6.18 2.36 -1.84
C CYS A 18 -6.80 1.51 -0.72
N THR A 19 -7.90 0.85 -1.03
CA THR A 19 -8.55 -0.12 -0.15
C THR A 19 -8.07 -1.52 -0.50
N LEU A 20 -7.63 -2.29 0.49
CA LEU A 20 -7.36 -3.73 0.33
C LEU A 20 -8.67 -4.47 0.06
N LYS A 21 -8.71 -5.30 -0.97
CA LYS A 21 -9.90 -6.07 -1.36
C LYS A 21 -9.73 -7.56 -1.13
N GLN A 22 -8.57 -8.09 -1.52
CA GLN A 22 -8.27 -9.50 -1.34
C GLN A 22 -6.77 -9.73 -1.20
N THR A 23 -6.41 -10.75 -0.41
CA THR A 23 -5.04 -11.20 -0.24
C THR A 23 -4.86 -12.57 -0.90
N ILE A 24 -3.85 -12.70 -1.75
CA ILE A 24 -3.43 -14.01 -2.29
C ILE A 24 -2.37 -14.58 -1.34
N ILE A 25 -2.67 -15.74 -0.79
CA ILE A 25 -1.80 -16.49 0.12
C ILE A 25 -0.98 -17.51 -0.68
N GLY A 26 0.32 -17.53 -0.45
CA GLY A 26 1.22 -18.58 -0.91
C GLY A 26 1.91 -19.25 0.27
N HIS A 27 2.80 -20.20 -0.01
CA HIS A 27 3.59 -20.87 1.01
C HIS A 27 5.05 -20.42 0.94
N SER A 28 5.68 -20.28 2.10
CA SER A 28 7.13 -20.13 2.20
C SER A 28 7.85 -21.45 2.01
N ASP A 29 9.16 -21.41 1.83
CA ASP A 29 10.00 -22.61 1.71
C ASP A 29 9.94 -23.49 2.97
N LEU A 30 9.57 -22.90 4.11
CA LEU A 30 9.33 -23.56 5.41
C LEU A 30 7.88 -24.03 5.58
N GLY A 31 7.05 -23.97 4.54
CA GLY A 31 5.65 -24.42 4.54
C GLY A 31 4.64 -23.41 5.10
N HIS A 32 5.09 -22.38 5.82
CA HIS A 32 4.18 -21.37 6.39
C HIS A 32 3.46 -20.56 5.32
N SER A 33 2.14 -20.38 5.49
CA SER A 33 1.33 -19.50 4.66
C SER A 33 1.72 -18.04 4.85
N LYS A 34 1.87 -17.29 3.75
CA LYS A 34 2.15 -15.85 3.76
C LYS A 34 1.44 -15.12 2.62
N PRO A 35 1.09 -13.83 2.79
CA PRO A 35 0.66 -12.99 1.69
C PRO A 35 1.76 -12.89 0.63
N ILE A 36 1.42 -13.15 -0.62
CA ILE A 36 2.35 -13.02 -1.76
C ILE A 36 1.93 -11.94 -2.75
N LYS A 37 0.62 -11.66 -2.87
CA LYS A 37 0.07 -10.61 -3.72
C LYS A 37 -1.18 -10.03 -3.08
N LEU A 38 -1.46 -8.76 -3.36
CA LEU A 38 -2.62 -8.04 -2.82
C LEU A 38 -3.43 -7.48 -3.97
N TRP A 39 -4.74 -7.70 -3.97
CA TRP A 39 -5.68 -6.95 -4.80
C TRP A 39 -6.14 -5.73 -4.03
N VAL A 40 -5.93 -4.55 -4.60
CA VAL A 40 -6.34 -3.27 -4.04
C VAL A 40 -7.20 -2.50 -5.04
N GLN A 41 -8.05 -1.62 -4.54
CA GLN A 41 -8.77 -0.63 -5.34
C GLN A 41 -8.24 0.75 -4.96
N PHE A 42 -7.70 1.50 -5.93
CA PHE A 42 -7.29 2.89 -5.70
C PHE A 42 -8.50 3.81 -5.59
N GLU A 43 -8.43 4.83 -4.73
CA GLU A 43 -9.47 5.86 -4.61
C GLU A 43 -9.58 6.67 -5.90
N ASN A 44 -8.44 7.09 -6.45
CA ASN A 44 -8.38 7.71 -7.76
C ASN A 44 -8.45 6.62 -8.85
N SER A 45 -9.52 6.65 -9.64
CA SER A 45 -9.71 5.70 -10.75
C SER A 45 -8.67 5.83 -11.86
N LEU A 46 -7.96 6.96 -11.97
CA LEU A 46 -6.87 7.13 -12.92
C LEU A 46 -5.56 6.51 -12.42
N SER A 47 -5.39 6.33 -11.11
CA SER A 47 -4.21 5.67 -10.55
C SER A 47 -4.17 4.21 -10.96
N ALA A 48 -2.97 3.75 -11.36
CA ALA A 48 -2.65 2.40 -11.79
C ALA A 48 -3.42 1.94 -13.04
N ALA A 49 -3.80 2.85 -13.94
CA ALA A 49 -4.58 2.51 -15.12
C ALA A 49 -3.80 1.61 -16.09
N ASN A 50 -2.54 1.96 -16.36
CA ASN A 50 -1.66 1.17 -17.23
C ASN A 50 -1.35 -0.19 -16.59
N LEU A 51 -1.07 -0.19 -15.27
CA LEU A 51 -0.86 -1.43 -14.53
C LEU A 51 -2.10 -2.34 -14.59
N ARG A 52 -3.31 -1.79 -14.36
CA ARG A 52 -4.56 -2.56 -14.49
C ARG A 52 -4.76 -3.12 -15.89
N GLN A 53 -4.47 -2.33 -16.93
CA GLN A 53 -4.58 -2.79 -18.32
C GLN A 53 -3.63 -3.97 -18.58
N SER A 54 -2.39 -3.88 -18.14
CA SER A 54 -1.42 -4.99 -18.26
C SER A 54 -1.85 -6.25 -17.49
N GLN A 55 -2.70 -6.10 -16.47
CA GLN A 55 -3.21 -7.18 -15.61
C GLN A 55 -4.58 -7.70 -16.07
N ALA A 56 -5.11 -7.29 -17.23
CA ALA A 56 -6.45 -7.68 -17.68
C ALA A 56 -6.67 -9.21 -17.71
N SER A 57 -5.74 -9.96 -18.30
CA SER A 57 -5.81 -11.43 -18.35
C SER A 57 -5.73 -12.08 -16.96
N LEU A 58 -4.93 -11.51 -16.07
CA LEU A 58 -4.80 -11.97 -14.69
C LEU A 58 -6.10 -11.76 -13.92
N ARG A 59 -6.75 -10.61 -14.07
CA ARG A 59 -8.04 -10.32 -13.43
C ARG A 59 -9.13 -11.27 -13.90
N ALA A 60 -9.21 -11.50 -15.22
CA ALA A 60 -10.15 -12.47 -15.78
C ALA A 60 -9.93 -13.87 -15.19
N ARG A 61 -8.67 -14.32 -15.07
CA ARG A 61 -8.33 -15.62 -14.46
C ARG A 61 -8.71 -15.73 -12.98
N PHE A 62 -8.57 -14.64 -12.22
CA PHE A 62 -8.91 -14.60 -10.80
C PHE A 62 -10.38 -14.20 -10.54
N GLU A 63 -11.16 -13.96 -11.60
CA GLU A 63 -12.57 -13.55 -11.53
C GLU A 63 -12.78 -12.31 -10.63
N VAL A 64 -11.84 -11.34 -10.70
CA VAL A 64 -11.90 -10.11 -9.91
C VAL A 64 -12.34 -8.89 -10.74
N PRO A 65 -12.95 -7.87 -10.12
CA PRO A 65 -13.41 -6.66 -10.82
C PRO A 65 -12.32 -5.87 -11.57
N ASP A 66 -12.73 -5.17 -12.64
CA ASP A 66 -11.86 -4.37 -13.51
C ASP A 66 -11.30 -3.08 -12.86
N ASN A 67 -11.76 -2.69 -11.68
CA ASN A 67 -11.20 -1.57 -10.94
C ASN A 67 -10.16 -2.02 -9.89
N TRP A 68 -9.87 -3.33 -9.80
CA TRP A 68 -8.83 -3.84 -8.89
C TRP A 68 -7.47 -3.87 -9.59
N THR A 69 -6.44 -3.61 -8.81
CA THR A 69 -5.03 -3.62 -9.21
C THR A 69 -4.28 -4.60 -8.32
N MET A 70 -3.46 -5.47 -8.91
CA MET A 70 -2.60 -6.37 -8.15
C MET A 70 -1.30 -5.67 -7.77
N ILE A 71 -0.97 -5.68 -6.49
CA ILE A 71 0.28 -5.17 -5.92
C ILE A 71 1.11 -6.34 -5.41
N GLU A 72 2.37 -6.36 -5.83
CA GLU A 72 3.36 -7.36 -5.45
C GLU A 72 4.45 -6.74 -4.56
N PRO A 73 5.09 -7.54 -3.68
CA PRO A 73 6.20 -7.05 -2.88
C PRO A 73 7.45 -6.91 -3.75
N PHE A 74 8.17 -5.80 -3.61
CA PHE A 74 9.42 -5.58 -4.34
C PHE A 74 10.59 -5.34 -3.40
N SER A 75 11.79 -5.60 -3.91
CA SER A 75 13.03 -5.40 -3.17
C SER A 75 13.55 -3.98 -3.36
N LYS A 76 13.73 -3.24 -2.26
CA LYS A 76 14.35 -1.91 -2.26
C LYS A 76 15.56 -1.87 -1.35
N VAL A 77 16.60 -1.14 -1.75
CA VAL A 77 17.73 -0.82 -0.86
C VAL A 77 17.25 0.17 0.19
N VAL A 78 17.28 -0.23 1.46
CA VAL A 78 16.85 0.61 2.60
C VAL A 78 18.02 1.28 3.30
N LYS A 79 19.21 0.70 3.20
CA LYS A 79 20.46 1.27 3.71
C LYS A 79 21.60 0.86 2.81
N SER A 80 22.47 1.80 2.48
CA SER A 80 23.73 1.54 1.82
C SER A 80 24.85 2.18 2.63
N ASN A 81 25.96 1.47 2.79
CA ASN A 81 27.22 2.02 3.25
C ASN A 81 28.22 1.87 2.12
N ILE A 82 28.68 3.01 1.60
CA ILE A 82 29.59 3.06 0.45
C ILE A 82 30.97 2.53 0.84
N HIS A 83 31.47 2.88 2.03
CA HIS A 83 32.80 2.50 2.51
C HIS A 83 32.91 0.98 2.73
N THR A 84 31.88 0.36 3.32
CA THR A 84 31.88 -1.08 3.56
C THR A 84 31.26 -1.88 2.41
N ARG A 85 30.83 -1.22 1.33
CA ARG A 85 30.06 -1.79 0.21
C ARG A 85 28.82 -2.60 0.63
N LEU A 86 28.32 -2.36 1.83
CA LEU A 86 27.19 -3.10 2.39
C LEU A 86 25.87 -2.47 1.90
N LYS A 87 24.97 -3.30 1.38
CA LYS A 87 23.61 -2.91 1.00
C LYS A 87 22.62 -3.77 1.76
N VAL A 88 21.70 -3.13 2.48
CA VAL A 88 20.56 -3.79 3.11
C VAL A 88 19.37 -3.68 2.17
N LEU A 89 18.88 -4.83 1.72
CA LEU A 89 17.68 -4.94 0.89
C LEU A 89 16.49 -5.32 1.77
N ARG A 90 15.34 -4.73 1.48
CA ARG A 90 14.06 -5.11 2.07
C ARG A 90 13.10 -5.48 0.94
N LYS A 91 12.57 -6.70 0.98
CA LYS A 91 11.43 -7.12 0.15
C LYS A 91 10.15 -6.94 0.94
N GLN A 92 9.27 -6.05 0.50
CA GLN A 92 8.02 -5.77 1.21
C GLN A 92 6.98 -5.21 0.24
N PHE A 93 5.70 -5.33 0.58
CA PHE A 93 4.63 -4.62 -0.12
C PHE A 93 4.81 -3.11 0.04
N PRO A 94 4.65 -2.32 -1.04
CA PRO A 94 4.80 -0.87 -0.96
C PRO A 94 3.60 -0.16 -0.35
N ILE A 95 2.83 -0.82 0.51
CA ILE A 95 1.63 -0.25 1.15
C ILE A 95 1.66 -0.43 2.65
N ILE A 96 1.02 0.51 3.35
CA ILE A 96 0.76 0.47 4.79
C ILE A 96 -0.74 0.71 5.07
N PRO A 97 -1.28 0.22 6.20
CA PRO A 97 -2.54 0.70 6.74
C PRO A 97 -2.51 2.23 6.89
N ALA A 98 -3.63 2.88 6.63
CA ALA A 98 -3.69 4.33 6.51
C ALA A 98 -5.01 4.94 6.98
N GLU A 99 -5.81 4.18 7.71
CA GLU A 99 -7.03 4.63 8.38
C GLU A 99 -6.72 5.71 9.43
N ALA A 100 -5.52 5.64 10.03
CA ALA A 100 -5.00 6.67 10.93
C ALA A 100 -3.52 6.95 10.62
N ILE A 101 -3.18 8.24 10.56
CA ILE A 101 -1.80 8.71 10.38
C ILE A 101 -1.53 9.83 11.39
N THR A 102 -0.27 10.00 11.79
CA THR A 102 0.11 11.12 12.64
C THR A 102 0.11 12.43 11.84
N ILE A 103 -0.14 13.56 12.49
CA ILE A 103 -0.09 14.89 11.86
C ILE A 103 1.27 15.12 11.17
N HIS A 104 2.37 14.65 11.77
CA HIS A 104 3.69 14.74 11.14
C HIS A 104 3.81 13.90 9.85
N LYS A 105 3.09 12.78 9.73
CA LYS A 105 3.10 11.95 8.52
C LYS A 105 2.12 12.44 7.45
N SER A 106 1.13 13.24 7.82
CA SER A 106 0.17 13.86 6.89
C SER A 106 0.69 15.16 6.26
N GLN A 107 1.78 15.73 6.77
CA GLN A 107 2.29 17.02 6.29
C GLN A 107 2.67 16.96 4.80
N GLY A 108 2.08 17.85 4.01
CA GLY A 108 2.29 17.92 2.55
C GLY A 108 1.42 16.96 1.74
N SER A 109 0.54 16.19 2.38
CA SER A 109 -0.45 15.34 1.71
C SER A 109 -1.79 16.06 1.56
N THR A 110 -2.56 15.66 0.56
CA THR A 110 -3.93 16.13 0.32
C THR A 110 -4.90 14.99 0.59
N PHE A 111 -5.91 15.23 1.40
CA PHE A 111 -6.98 14.28 1.71
C PHE A 111 -8.33 14.96 1.47
N GLU A 112 -9.30 14.21 0.95
CA GLU A 112 -10.65 14.73 0.72
C GLU A 112 -11.38 15.03 2.03
N SER A 113 -11.27 14.13 3.01
CA SER A 113 -11.83 14.31 4.35
C SER A 113 -10.89 13.72 5.40
N VAL A 114 -10.81 14.39 6.56
CA VAL A 114 -10.00 13.96 7.70
C VAL A 114 -10.74 14.22 9.00
N ALA A 115 -10.67 13.26 9.92
CA ALA A 115 -11.07 13.46 11.32
C ALA A 115 -9.81 13.74 12.15
N VAL A 116 -9.78 14.90 12.83
CA VAL A 116 -8.65 15.29 13.69
C VAL A 116 -9.11 15.33 15.14
N PHE A 117 -8.48 14.52 15.99
CA PHE A 117 -8.75 14.49 17.43
C PHE A 117 -7.76 15.42 18.15
N CYS A 118 -8.22 16.63 18.49
CA CYS A 118 -7.45 17.61 19.26
C CYS A 118 -7.76 17.50 20.76
N GLY A 119 -6.85 16.91 21.54
CA GLY A 119 -6.98 16.81 22.99
C GLY A 119 -7.68 15.51 23.44
N ILE A 120 -6.91 14.60 24.01
CA ILE A 120 -7.46 13.43 24.70
C ILE A 120 -7.77 13.85 26.13
N ASN A 121 -9.03 14.17 26.43
CA ASN A 121 -9.49 14.04 27.80
C ASN A 121 -9.81 12.55 28.00
N ALA A 122 -8.93 11.82 28.69
CA ALA A 122 -8.88 10.35 28.74
C ALA A 122 -10.17 9.63 29.21
N LYS A 123 -11.21 10.39 29.60
CA LYS A 123 -12.50 9.88 30.06
C LYS A 123 -13.48 9.48 28.94
N TYR A 124 -13.24 9.86 27.68
CA TYR A 124 -14.24 9.70 26.60
C TYR A 124 -13.93 8.61 25.54
N LEU A 125 -12.81 7.90 25.66
CA LEU A 125 -12.41 6.86 24.70
C LEU A 125 -13.27 5.58 24.75
N SER A 126 -14.14 5.41 25.75
CA SER A 126 -14.93 4.19 25.93
C SER A 126 -16.31 4.21 25.24
N ARG A 127 -16.61 5.18 24.38
CA ARG A 127 -17.98 5.34 23.81
C ARG A 127 -18.11 5.27 22.29
N GLN A 128 -17.05 4.99 21.55
CA GLN A 128 -17.13 4.90 20.08
C GLN A 128 -16.28 3.76 19.53
N LEU A 129 -16.68 2.52 19.85
CA LEU A 129 -16.45 1.32 19.04
C LEU A 129 -17.67 0.40 19.19
#